data_AF-A0A2W7BLC9-F1
#
_entry.id   AF-A0A2W7BLC9-F1
#
_cell.length_a   1.000
_cell.length_b   1.000
_cell.length_c   1.000
_cell.angle_alpha   90.00
_cell.angle_beta   90.00
_cell.angle_gamma   90.00
#
_symmetry.space_group_name_H-M   'P 1'
#
loop_
_entity.id
_entity.type
_entity.pdbx_description
1 polymer ?
#
loop_
_entity_poly.entity_id
_entity_poly.type
_entity_poly.pdbx_seq_one_letter_code
_entity_poly.pdbx_strand_id
1 'polypeptide(L)' 'MKDPVTRLDYCQYLLVSQINYTLTNFAEHSERFSHDQINRYLAGEKITPRL' A
#
# COMPACT_ATOMS: atom_id res chain seq x y z
N MET A 1 16.57 -9.15 -1.73
CA MET A 1 15.31 -9.77 -1.29
C MET A 1 14.41 -8.60 -0.87
N LYS A 2 13.20 -8.46 -1.44
CA LYS A 2 12.33 -7.32 -1.13
C LYS A 2 11.55 -7.58 0.17
N ASP A 3 11.50 -6.59 1.05
CA ASP A 3 10.85 -6.70 2.35
C ASP A 3 9.33 -6.94 2.21
N PRO A 4 8.67 -7.62 3.17
CA PRO A 4 7.21 -7.73 3.17
C PRO A 4 6.56 -6.38 3.49
N VAL A 5 5.49 -6.05 2.77
CA VAL A 5 4.69 -4.83 2.99
C VAL A 5 3.97 -4.95 4.33
N THR A 6 4.02 -3.89 5.14
CA THR A 6 3.29 -3.83 6.41
C THR A 6 2.16 -2.80 6.37
N ARG A 7 1.23 -2.91 7.32
CA ARG A 7 0.17 -1.92 7.51
C ARG A 7 0.70 -0.52 7.76
N LEU A 8 1.83 -0.41 8.46
CA LEU A 8 2.48 0.86 8.76
C LEU A 8 2.98 1.54 7.48
N ASP A 9 3.60 0.78 6.56
CA ASP A 9 4.07 1.32 5.27
C ASP A 9 2.90 1.89 4.45
N TYR A 10 1.78 1.16 4.44
CA TYR A 10 0.58 1.61 3.73
C TYR A 10 -0.08 2.83 4.39
N CYS A 11 -0.19 2.86 5.72
CA CYS A 11 -0.69 4.03 6.44
C CYS A 11 0.19 5.26 6.24
N GLN A 12 1.51 5.10 6.24
CA GLN A 12 2.44 6.19 5.95
C GLN A 12 2.21 6.73 4.53
N TYR A 13 2.09 5.85 3.53
CA TYR A 13 1.76 6.25 2.17
C TYR A 13 0.44 7.03 2.07
N LEU A 14 -0.62 6.59 2.77
CA LEU A 14 -1.90 7.31 2.80
C LEU A 14 -1.80 8.70 3.46
N LEU A 15 -0.90 8.88 4.43
CA LEU A 15 -0.69 10.18 5.10
C LEU A 15 0.07 11.19 4.24
N VAL A 16 1.03 10.73 3.43
CA VAL A 16 1.78 11.61 2.50
C VAL A 16 1.08 11.82 1.16
N SER A 17 0.14 10.96 0.78
CA SER A 17 -0.66 11.15 -0.43
C SER A 17 -1.74 12.20 -0.18
N GLN A 18 -1.53 13.40 -0.75
CA GLN A 18 -2.46 14.54 -0.68
C GLN A 18 -3.83 14.25 -1.33
N ILE A 19 -3.91 13.19 -2.13
CA ILE A 19 -5.12 12.69 -2.80
C ILE A 19 -5.22 11.21 -2.45
N ASN A 20 -6.43 10.71 -2.20
CA ASN A 20 -6.69 9.30 -1.89
C ASN A 20 -6.39 8.43 -3.12
N TYR A 21 -5.11 8.20 -3.39
CA TYR A 21 -4.64 7.45 -4.53
C TYR A 21 -4.98 5.97 -4.34
N THR A 22 -5.41 5.35 -5.43
CA THR A 22 -5.78 3.93 -5.42
C THR A 22 -4.58 3.06 -5.08
N LEU A 23 -4.89 1.86 -4.63
CA LEU A 23 -3.97 0.75 -4.41
C LEU A 23 -2.86 0.61 -5.47
N THR A 24 -3.27 0.78 -6.73
CA THR A 24 -2.42 0.65 -7.92
C THR A 24 -1.35 1.72 -7.96
N ASN A 25 -1.65 2.94 -7.52
CA ASN A 25 -0.69 4.03 -7.48
C ASN A 25 0.41 3.78 -6.45
N PHE A 26 0.06 3.19 -5.30
CA PHE A 26 1.05 2.78 -4.29
C PHE A 26 1.97 1.68 -4.82
N ALA A 27 1.39 0.70 -5.52
CA ALA A 27 2.16 -0.34 -6.18
C ALA A 27 3.16 0.27 -7.18
N GLU A 28 2.68 1.12 -8.09
CA GLU A 28 3.49 1.76 -9.13
C GLU A 28 4.62 2.66 -8.60
N HIS A 29 4.44 3.30 -7.44
CA HIS A 29 5.42 4.25 -6.87
C HIS A 29 6.31 3.65 -5.78
N SER A 30 6.17 2.36 -5.48
CA SER A 30 7.01 1.69 -4.48
C SER A 30 8.11 0.85 -5.14
N GLU A 31 9.32 1.40 -5.25
CA GLU A 31 10.51 0.64 -5.69
C GLU A 31 10.96 -0.40 -4.64
N ARG A 32 10.60 -0.15 -3.37
CA ARG A 32 11.04 -0.89 -2.19
C ARG A 32 10.36 -2.26 -2.03
N PHE A 33 9.08 -2.35 -2.41
CA PHE A 33 8.29 -3.58 -2.40
C PHE A 33 8.04 -4.09 -3.83
N SER A 34 7.66 -5.36 -4.01
CA SER A 34 7.20 -5.81 -5.33
C SER A 34 5.71 -5.48 -5.50
N HIS A 35 5.28 -5.22 -6.73
CA HIS A 35 3.87 -5.01 -7.03
C HIS A 35 3.01 -6.19 -6.56
N ASP A 36 3.49 -7.42 -6.74
CA ASP A 36 2.80 -8.64 -6.28
C ASP A 36 2.65 -8.70 -4.76
N GLN A 37 3.66 -8.26 -4.01
CA GLN A 37 3.58 -8.21 -2.53
C GLN A 37 2.53 -7.20 -2.08
N ILE A 38 2.50 -6.02 -2.70
CA ILE A 38 1.51 -4.98 -2.41
C ILE A 38 0.09 -5.47 -2.75
N ASN A 39 -0.10 -6.04 -3.94
CA ASN A 39 -1.38 -6.58 -4.37
C ASN A 39 -1.88 -7.70 -3.45
N ARG A 40 -1.00 -8.61 -3.03
CA ARG A 40 -1.38 -9.71 -2.13
C ARG A 40 -1.72 -9.22 -0.73
N TYR A 41 -0.93 -8.28 -0.18
CA TYR A 41 -1.20 -7.68 1.12
C TYR A 41 -2.57 -6.99 1.13
N LEU A 42 -2.84 -6.19 0.10
CA LEU A 42 -4.02 -5.36 0.03
C LEU A 42 -5.28 -6.10 -0.45
N ALA A 43 -5.15 -7.20 -1.20
CA ALA A 43 -6.26 -8.08 -1.52
C ALA A 43 -6.80 -8.82 -0.27
N GLY A 44 -5.94 -9.10 0.71
CA GLY A 44 -6.32 -9.71 1.98
C GLY A 44 -6.84 -8.70 3.02
N GLU A 45 -6.40 -7.44 2.91
CA GLU A 45 -6.72 -6.37 3.84
C GLU A 45 -7.94 -5.55 3.37
N LYS A 46 -9.11 -5.77 3.98
CA LYS A 46 -10.27 -4.88 3.80
C LYS A 46 -10.11 -3.60 4.63
N ILE A 47 -9.23 -2.71 4.19
CA ILE A 47 -9.07 -1.38 4.80
C ILE A 47 -10.20 -0.50 4.28
N THR A 48 -11.35 -0.57 4.94
CA THR A 48 -12.46 0.37 4.66
C THR A 48 -12.17 1.70 5.33
N PRO A 49 -12.45 2.84 4.69
CA PRO A 49 -12.43 4.15 5.33
C PRO A 49 -13.63 4.23 6.28
N ARG A 50 -13.51 3.60 7.45
CA ARG A 50 -14.39 3.84 8.58
C ARG A 50 -13.51 4.20 9.76
N LEU A 51 -13.70 5.46 10.20
CA LEU A 51 -13.27 5.98 11.48
C LEU A 51 -13.89 5.17 12.62
#